data_AF-A0A085M768-F1
#
_entry.id   AF-A0A085M768-F1
#
_cell.length_a   1.000
_cell.length_b   1.000
_cell.length_c   1.000
_cell.angle_alpha   90.00
_cell.angle_beta   90.00
_cell.angle_gamma   90.00
#
_symmetry.space_group_name_H-M   'P 1'
#
loop_
_entity.id
_entity.type
_entity.pdbx_description
1 polymer ?
#
loop_
_entity_poly.entity_id
_entity_poly.type
_entity_poly.pdbx_seq_one_letter_code
_entity_poly.pdbx_strand_id
1 'polypeptide(L)'
;LTLRLQSCRSHYRDAIARVNAKREKANAWTILKHSIGSDLTRLTIPIVFNEPLSFLQRLTEYMEYSTLLSSIAAEEDPVKRIEKVAAFAVSALSSNHGRLRKPFNPILGETYQLDKPEFRVCCEQVSHHPPISAFHAQGTGFKFYGSINPRIKIRGQSLEIEPIGLFTLELESVGDVYTWSNVNTLVNNIIVGALTIEQARPLSIIFASYQIVPYKEGNMEITSHRSGLKCVLQFKPTTTLFGSSERRSIQGYITNQQKHRIRAVYGDWTQFLASCNVESFKRSFPRWTKERSGTPLSRTASSPDQSSSVIRLVSDCDFAHPAVTGIANSTLLWQVEAKPPFAPEFFGFNHFAMELNCLKPAASTSLPPTDSRLRPDIRLLEKGNLEAAEKEKLRLEEKQRLAFEARKKSKQPWMPRWFFLGTHSETNKPCWLFSGTYWQRDWSNCPDLF
;
A
#
# COMPACT_ATOMS: atom_id res chain seq x y z
N LEU A 1 -30.46 11.87 -8.24
CA LEU A 1 -29.90 12.91 -7.35
C LEU A 1 -28.38 12.78 -7.34
N THR A 2 -27.75 13.24 -8.42
CA THR A 2 -26.29 13.33 -8.58
C THR A 2 -25.91 14.69 -8.01
N LEU A 3 -25.29 14.74 -6.84
CA LEU A 3 -24.81 16.00 -6.29
C LEU A 3 -23.62 16.48 -7.14
N ARG A 4 -23.83 17.53 -7.95
CA ARG A 4 -22.73 18.38 -8.41
C ARG A 4 -22.21 19.11 -7.17
N LEU A 5 -21.01 18.78 -6.73
CA LEU A 5 -20.30 19.49 -5.67
C LEU A 5 -19.99 20.92 -6.16
N GLN A 6 -20.95 21.83 -6.00
CA GLN A 6 -20.74 23.26 -6.20
C GLN A 6 -20.25 23.88 -4.90
N SER A 7 -18.93 24.01 -4.75
CA SER A 7 -18.25 25.26 -4.37
C SER A 7 -16.79 25.00 -3.99
N CYS A 8 -15.92 25.88 -4.48
CA CYS A 8 -14.47 25.99 -4.27
C CYS A 8 -13.55 24.93 -4.91
N ARG A 9 -12.90 25.37 -6.00
CA ARG A 9 -11.83 24.74 -6.82
C ARG A 9 -12.34 23.81 -7.94
N SER A 10 -12.07 24.23 -9.17
CA SER A 10 -12.44 23.63 -10.47
C SER A 10 -11.74 22.29 -10.77
N HIS A 11 -11.49 21.43 -9.77
CA HIS A 11 -10.56 20.30 -9.89
C HIS A 11 -11.14 18.92 -9.54
N TYR A 12 -12.46 18.81 -9.27
CA TYR A 12 -13.06 17.54 -8.84
C TYR A 12 -13.79 16.76 -9.95
N ARG A 13 -13.77 15.43 -9.77
CA ARG A 13 -14.23 14.33 -10.66
C ARG A 13 -15.68 14.46 -11.13
N ASP A 14 -15.95 14.10 -12.38
CA ASP A 14 -17.26 14.29 -13.03
C ASP A 14 -18.39 13.39 -12.49
N ALA A 15 -18.06 12.26 -11.84
CA ALA A 15 -19.02 11.40 -11.16
C ALA A 15 -18.33 10.46 -10.14
N ILE A 16 -18.94 10.26 -8.98
CA ILE A 16 -18.80 9.04 -8.16
C ILE A 16 -20.18 8.82 -7.53
N ALA A 17 -20.75 7.63 -7.67
CA ALA A 17 -21.99 7.27 -7.01
C ALA A 17 -21.74 6.96 -5.54
N ARG A 18 -22.63 7.46 -4.67
CA ARG A 18 -22.63 7.09 -3.26
C ARG A 18 -22.79 5.58 -3.12
N VAL A 19 -22.04 5.00 -2.18
CA VAL A 19 -22.22 3.61 -1.77
C VAL A 19 -23.63 3.46 -1.22
N ASN A 20 -24.48 2.71 -1.91
CA ASN A 20 -25.85 2.47 -1.45
C ASN A 20 -25.85 1.40 -0.36
N ALA A 21 -25.75 1.83 0.91
CA ALA A 21 -25.75 0.97 2.09
C ALA A 21 -26.94 -0.01 2.14
N LYS A 22 -28.10 0.32 1.53
CA LYS A 22 -29.28 -0.56 1.50
C LYS A 22 -29.10 -1.79 0.61
N ARG A 23 -28.13 -1.80 -0.33
CA ARG A 23 -27.81 -2.96 -1.19
C ARG A 23 -26.70 -3.86 -0.61
N GLU A 24 -26.13 -3.53 0.56
CA GLU A 24 -25.01 -4.27 1.19
C GLU A 24 -25.47 -5.44 2.09
N LYS A 25 -26.31 -6.35 1.58
CA LYS A 25 -26.60 -7.62 2.29
C LYS A 25 -25.63 -8.76 1.94
N ALA A 26 -24.64 -8.51 1.09
CA ALA A 26 -23.71 -9.53 0.63
C ALA A 26 -22.53 -9.68 1.61
N ASN A 27 -22.46 -10.81 2.31
CA ASN A 27 -21.37 -11.15 3.21
C ASN A 27 -20.17 -11.67 2.40
N ALA A 28 -18.97 -11.11 2.60
CA ALA A 28 -17.74 -11.54 1.92
C ALA A 28 -17.49 -13.06 2.03
N TRP A 29 -17.88 -13.69 3.15
CA TRP A 29 -17.76 -15.13 3.35
C TRP A 29 -18.54 -15.98 2.34
N THR A 30 -19.70 -15.52 1.86
CA THR A 30 -20.52 -16.33 0.95
C THR A 30 -19.81 -16.61 -0.37
N ILE A 31 -18.90 -15.72 -0.77
CA ILE A 31 -18.05 -15.88 -1.95
C ILE A 31 -16.76 -16.61 -1.59
N LEU A 32 -16.10 -16.18 -0.52
CA LEU A 32 -14.77 -16.70 -0.14
C LEU A 32 -14.80 -18.18 0.26
N LYS A 33 -15.91 -18.69 0.83
CA LYS A 33 -16.03 -20.09 1.28
C LYS A 33 -15.82 -21.10 0.16
N HIS A 34 -16.21 -20.76 -1.08
CA HIS A 34 -16.05 -21.65 -2.24
C HIS A 34 -14.62 -21.70 -2.77
N SER A 35 -13.74 -20.86 -2.21
CA SER A 35 -12.41 -20.61 -2.72
C SER A 35 -11.30 -20.99 -1.74
N ILE A 36 -11.67 -21.59 -0.61
CA ILE A 36 -10.74 -22.08 0.42
C ILE A 36 -9.82 -23.12 -0.23
N GLY A 37 -8.50 -22.92 -0.07
CA GLY A 37 -7.47 -23.80 -0.64
C GLY A 37 -7.13 -23.53 -2.11
N SER A 38 -7.86 -22.63 -2.79
CA SER A 38 -7.55 -22.19 -4.15
C SER A 38 -6.75 -20.87 -4.18
N ASP A 39 -6.15 -20.54 -5.31
CA ASP A 39 -5.51 -19.25 -5.54
C ASP A 39 -6.57 -18.14 -5.65
N LEU A 40 -6.79 -17.43 -4.55
CA LEU A 40 -7.82 -16.38 -4.41
C LEU A 40 -7.61 -15.21 -5.38
N THR A 41 -6.41 -15.06 -5.97
CA THR A 41 -6.15 -14.01 -6.97
C THR A 41 -6.91 -14.23 -8.27
N ARG A 42 -7.37 -15.47 -8.53
CA ARG A 42 -8.14 -15.85 -9.73
C ARG A 42 -9.65 -15.75 -9.56
N LEU A 43 -10.14 -15.37 -8.39
CA LEU A 43 -11.58 -15.29 -8.13
C LEU A 43 -12.20 -14.06 -8.78
N THR A 44 -13.20 -14.30 -9.64
CA THR A 44 -14.14 -13.26 -10.06
C THR A 44 -15.05 -12.92 -8.87
N ILE A 45 -14.72 -11.85 -8.16
CA ILE A 45 -15.57 -11.31 -7.09
C ILE A 45 -16.70 -10.47 -7.72
N PRO A 46 -17.96 -10.56 -7.29
CA PRO A 46 -19.04 -9.71 -7.81
C PRO A 46 -18.73 -8.21 -7.65
N ILE A 47 -19.22 -7.39 -8.59
CA ILE A 47 -18.96 -5.94 -8.68
C ILE A 47 -19.32 -5.18 -7.41
N VAL A 48 -20.30 -5.67 -6.64
CA VAL A 48 -20.74 -5.05 -5.39
C VAL A 48 -19.66 -5.01 -4.31
N PHE A 49 -18.61 -5.84 -4.40
CA PHE A 49 -17.46 -5.83 -3.49
C PHE A 49 -16.30 -4.99 -4.02
N ASN A 50 -16.41 -4.46 -5.24
CA ASN A 50 -15.40 -3.61 -5.81
C ASN A 50 -15.53 -2.15 -5.34
N GLU A 51 -14.41 -1.46 -5.39
CA GLU A 51 -14.35 0.00 -5.45
C GLU A 51 -14.02 0.44 -6.89
N PRO A 52 -14.42 1.65 -7.32
CA PRO A 52 -14.25 2.12 -8.69
C PRO A 52 -12.82 2.61 -8.98
N LEU A 53 -11.83 1.78 -8.66
CA LEU A 53 -10.42 1.97 -8.99
C LEU A 53 -9.79 0.64 -9.41
N SER A 54 -8.92 0.70 -10.42
CA SER A 54 -8.01 -0.39 -10.77
C SER A 54 -6.92 -0.54 -9.70
N PHE A 55 -6.35 -1.73 -9.56
CA PHE A 55 -5.19 -1.89 -8.68
C PHE A 55 -4.01 -1.01 -9.10
N LEU A 56 -3.87 -0.70 -10.40
CA LEU A 56 -2.84 0.25 -10.87
C LEU A 56 -3.03 1.66 -10.28
N GLN A 57 -4.28 2.09 -10.14
CA GLN A 57 -4.61 3.36 -9.47
C GLN A 57 -4.36 3.26 -7.96
N ARG A 58 -4.74 2.14 -7.33
CA ARG A 58 -4.43 1.89 -5.92
C ARG A 58 -2.93 1.97 -5.63
N LEU A 59 -2.08 1.46 -6.52
CA LEU A 59 -0.62 1.55 -6.40
C LEU A 59 -0.13 3.01 -6.42
N THR A 60 -0.76 3.87 -7.22
CA THR A 60 -0.39 5.29 -7.26
C THR A 60 -0.76 6.06 -5.99
N GLU A 61 -1.61 5.51 -5.11
CA GLU A 61 -1.88 6.10 -3.79
C GLU A 61 -0.62 6.15 -2.90
N TYR A 62 0.45 5.41 -3.22
CA TYR A 62 1.76 5.60 -2.58
C TYR A 62 2.37 6.99 -2.79
N MET A 63 1.92 7.71 -3.82
CA MET A 63 2.37 9.06 -4.12
C MET A 63 1.52 10.15 -3.46
N GLU A 64 0.56 9.80 -2.59
CA GLU A 64 -0.27 10.77 -1.86
C GLU A 64 0.59 11.80 -1.11
N TYR A 65 1.62 11.34 -0.40
CA TYR A 65 2.55 12.18 0.36
C TYR A 65 3.86 12.41 -0.41
N SER A 66 3.79 12.56 -1.73
CA SER A 66 4.96 12.80 -2.61
C SER A 66 5.79 14.03 -2.25
N THR A 67 5.22 15.01 -1.54
CA THR A 67 5.94 16.18 -1.00
C THR A 67 7.08 15.76 -0.05
N LEU A 68 6.95 14.63 0.64
CA LEU A 68 8.04 14.05 1.44
C LEU A 68 9.25 13.71 0.58
N LEU A 69 9.07 13.22 -0.66
CA LEU A 69 10.16 12.83 -1.55
C LEU A 69 11.06 14.01 -1.93
N SER A 70 10.47 15.18 -2.16
CA SER A 70 11.24 16.42 -2.38
C SER A 70 12.06 16.79 -1.14
N SER A 71 11.48 16.65 0.05
CA SER A 71 12.17 16.91 1.32
C SER A 71 13.26 15.88 1.67
N ILE A 72 13.13 14.66 1.12
CA ILE A 72 14.11 13.57 1.25
C ILE A 72 15.29 13.82 0.32
N ALA A 73 15.03 14.20 -0.94
CA ALA A 73 16.06 14.48 -1.94
C ALA A 73 16.95 15.69 -1.56
N ALA A 74 16.41 16.63 -0.79
CA ALA A 74 17.13 17.79 -0.28
C ALA A 74 17.80 17.57 1.10
N GLU A 75 17.61 16.43 1.75
CA GLU A 75 18.17 16.18 3.09
C GLU A 75 19.60 15.63 2.99
N GLU A 76 20.56 16.33 3.57
CA GLU A 76 21.98 15.92 3.54
C GLU A 76 22.33 14.91 4.64
N ASP A 77 21.71 15.03 5.82
CA ASP A 77 21.98 14.13 6.95
C ASP A 77 21.38 12.74 6.68
N PRO A 78 22.19 11.67 6.56
CA PRO A 78 21.71 10.33 6.28
C PRO A 78 20.72 9.79 7.33
N VAL A 79 20.84 10.20 8.59
CA VAL A 79 19.94 9.77 9.67
C VAL A 79 18.58 10.43 9.51
N LYS A 80 18.52 11.76 9.33
CA LYS A 80 17.26 12.47 9.07
C LYS A 80 16.63 12.01 7.76
N ARG A 81 17.45 11.71 6.76
CA ARG A 81 16.97 11.23 5.46
C ARG A 81 16.27 9.88 5.60
N ILE A 82 16.87 8.89 6.28
CA ILE A 82 16.20 7.59 6.48
C ILE A 82 14.96 7.70 7.40
N GLU A 83 14.91 8.65 8.35
CA GLU A 83 13.69 8.98 9.10
C GLU A 83 12.55 9.43 8.16
N LYS A 84 12.85 10.36 7.25
CA LYS A 84 11.88 10.84 6.25
C LYS A 84 11.48 9.74 5.25
N VAL A 85 12.41 8.88 4.83
CA VAL A 85 12.09 7.70 3.99
C VAL A 85 11.14 6.74 4.73
N ALA A 86 11.36 6.52 6.04
CA ALA A 86 10.44 5.74 6.86
C ALA A 86 9.04 6.38 6.96
N ALA A 87 8.98 7.71 7.06
CA ALA A 87 7.73 8.45 7.03
C ALA A 87 6.99 8.26 5.70
N PHE A 88 7.68 8.38 4.56
CA PHE A 88 7.11 8.12 3.24
C PHE A 88 6.59 6.67 3.13
N ALA A 89 7.39 5.68 3.49
CA ALA A 89 7.01 4.26 3.43
C ALA A 89 5.78 3.92 4.30
N VAL A 90 5.65 4.53 5.48
CA VAL A 90 4.48 4.35 6.35
C VAL A 90 3.26 5.12 5.82
N SER A 91 3.45 6.34 5.34
CA SER A 91 2.35 7.19 4.84
C SER A 91 1.55 6.50 3.73
N ALA A 92 2.24 5.76 2.86
CA ALA A 92 1.70 4.93 1.80
C ALA A 92 0.70 3.86 2.28
N LEU A 93 0.80 3.41 3.54
CA LEU A 93 -0.10 2.42 4.12
C LEU A 93 -1.40 3.02 4.67
N SER A 94 -1.41 4.33 4.98
CA SER A 94 -2.52 5.01 5.65
C SER A 94 -3.79 5.04 4.79
N SER A 95 -3.63 5.10 3.46
CA SER A 95 -4.73 5.07 2.50
C SER A 95 -5.60 3.81 2.60
N ASN A 96 -5.06 2.70 3.12
CA ASN A 96 -5.81 1.46 3.34
C ASN A 96 -6.84 1.57 4.47
N HIS A 97 -6.68 2.51 5.39
CA HIS A 97 -7.58 2.65 6.54
C HIS A 97 -9.01 2.95 6.06
N GLY A 98 -9.97 2.10 6.42
CA GLY A 98 -11.38 2.25 6.00
C GLY A 98 -11.68 1.87 4.54
N ARG A 99 -10.72 1.33 3.78
CA ARG A 99 -10.91 0.88 2.40
C ARG A 99 -11.17 -0.62 2.33
N LEU A 100 -12.39 -1.05 2.67
CA LEU A 100 -12.76 -2.47 2.81
C LEU A 100 -13.10 -3.19 1.49
N ARG A 101 -13.17 -2.45 0.38
CA ARG A 101 -13.57 -2.95 -0.94
C ARG A 101 -12.36 -3.26 -1.81
N LYS A 102 -12.50 -4.25 -2.69
CA LYS A 102 -11.40 -4.72 -3.54
C LYS A 102 -11.25 -3.84 -4.78
N PRO A 103 -10.06 -3.33 -5.14
CA PRO A 103 -9.85 -2.71 -6.44
C PRO A 103 -10.05 -3.74 -7.58
N PHE A 104 -10.34 -3.25 -8.78
CA PHE A 104 -10.42 -4.10 -9.96
C PHE A 104 -9.05 -4.75 -10.22
N ASN A 105 -9.07 -6.04 -10.57
CA ASN A 105 -7.85 -6.71 -11.02
C ASN A 105 -7.50 -6.14 -12.41
N PRO A 106 -6.30 -5.58 -12.62
CA PRO A 106 -5.96 -5.01 -13.92
C PRO A 106 -5.90 -6.10 -14.99
N ILE A 107 -6.30 -5.75 -16.20
CA ILE A 107 -6.15 -6.61 -17.39
C ILE A 107 -4.67 -6.65 -17.77
N LEU A 108 -4.17 -7.78 -18.30
CA LEU A 108 -2.80 -7.89 -18.79
C LEU A 108 -2.52 -6.79 -19.85
N GLY A 109 -1.50 -5.97 -19.62
CA GLY A 109 -1.19 -4.80 -20.46
C GLY A 109 -1.98 -3.54 -20.16
N GLU A 110 -2.92 -3.56 -19.21
CA GLU A 110 -3.59 -2.36 -18.70
C GLU A 110 -2.51 -1.41 -18.16
N THR A 111 -2.68 -0.12 -18.42
CA THR A 111 -1.77 0.92 -17.94
C THR A 111 -2.52 1.93 -17.09
N TYR A 112 -1.78 2.70 -16.31
CA TYR A 112 -2.30 3.90 -15.68
C TYR A 112 -1.19 4.93 -15.58
N GLN A 113 -1.52 6.20 -15.80
CA GLN A 113 -0.62 7.31 -15.52
C GLN A 113 -1.23 8.33 -14.57
N LEU A 114 -0.37 9.05 -13.86
CA LEU A 114 -0.73 10.27 -13.16
C LEU A 114 0.42 11.27 -13.37
N ASP A 115 0.09 12.46 -13.84
CA ASP A 115 1.02 13.53 -14.18
C ASP A 115 0.66 14.75 -13.34
N LYS A 116 1.47 15.01 -12.30
CA LYS A 116 1.35 16.16 -11.40
C LYS A 116 2.59 17.05 -11.55
N PRO A 117 2.51 18.35 -11.21
CA PRO A 117 3.67 19.25 -11.32
C PRO A 117 4.95 18.73 -10.64
N GLU A 118 4.79 18.05 -9.51
CA GLU A 118 5.88 17.53 -8.68
C GLU A 118 6.42 16.15 -9.10
N PHE A 119 5.59 15.33 -9.77
CA PHE A 119 5.98 13.98 -10.20
C PHE A 119 5.08 13.48 -11.33
N ARG A 120 5.63 12.57 -12.13
CA ARG A 120 4.85 11.73 -13.04
C ARG A 120 5.05 10.27 -12.70
N VAL A 121 4.00 9.49 -12.79
CA VAL A 121 4.01 8.04 -12.56
C VAL A 121 3.31 7.33 -13.70
N CYS A 122 3.87 6.19 -14.10
CA CYS A 122 3.24 5.23 -15.00
C CYS A 122 3.25 3.85 -14.35
N CYS A 123 2.19 3.09 -14.60
CA CYS A 123 2.01 1.73 -14.13
C CYS A 123 1.62 0.84 -15.32
N GLU A 124 2.01 -0.43 -15.27
CA GLU A 124 1.57 -1.45 -16.23
C GLU A 124 1.31 -2.78 -15.52
N GLN A 125 0.25 -3.48 -15.92
CA GLN A 125 0.04 -4.87 -15.55
C GLN A 125 0.93 -5.77 -16.42
N VAL A 126 2.14 -6.06 -15.92
CA VAL A 126 3.18 -6.79 -16.65
C VAL A 126 2.95 -8.31 -16.67
N SER A 127 2.14 -8.84 -15.74
CA SER A 127 1.76 -10.26 -15.70
C SER A 127 0.38 -10.45 -15.07
N HIS A 128 -0.36 -11.49 -15.49
CA HIS A 128 -1.67 -11.83 -14.92
C HIS A 128 -1.64 -13.13 -14.09
N HIS A 129 -0.75 -14.07 -14.40
CA HIS A 129 -0.56 -15.32 -13.66
C HIS A 129 0.93 -15.60 -13.45
N PRO A 130 1.51 -15.18 -12.29
CA PRO A 130 0.86 -14.45 -11.20
C PRO A 130 0.54 -12.99 -11.57
N PRO A 131 -0.39 -12.31 -10.86
CA PRO A 131 -0.71 -10.91 -11.12
C PRO A 131 0.44 -10.02 -10.65
N ILE A 132 1.16 -9.40 -11.58
CA ILE A 132 2.26 -8.47 -11.28
C ILE A 132 1.95 -7.12 -11.91
N SER A 133 1.97 -6.09 -11.09
CA SER A 133 1.86 -4.70 -11.52
C SER A 133 3.18 -4.00 -11.27
N ALA A 134 3.78 -3.43 -12.31
CA ALA A 134 4.98 -2.61 -12.21
C ALA A 134 4.61 -1.13 -12.22
N PHE A 135 5.38 -0.30 -11.53
CA PHE A 135 5.21 1.15 -11.54
C PHE A 135 6.57 1.85 -11.53
N HIS A 136 6.59 3.04 -12.11
CA HIS A 136 7.73 3.95 -12.08
C HIS A 136 7.24 5.38 -11.94
N ALA A 137 7.57 6.00 -10.81
CA ALA A 137 7.37 7.41 -10.52
C ALA A 137 8.70 8.14 -10.57
N GLN A 138 8.69 9.36 -11.07
CA GLN A 138 9.86 10.24 -11.08
C GLN A 138 9.45 11.69 -10.90
N GLY A 139 10.27 12.43 -10.18
CA GLY A 139 10.15 13.87 -9.97
C GLY A 139 11.52 14.50 -9.84
N THR A 140 11.57 15.74 -9.34
CA THR A 140 12.85 16.45 -9.18
C THR A 140 13.74 15.75 -8.15
N GLY A 141 14.86 15.18 -8.61
CA GLY A 141 15.89 14.59 -7.75
C GLY A 141 15.56 13.20 -7.19
N PHE A 142 14.48 12.56 -7.62
CA PHE A 142 14.13 11.21 -7.18
C PHE A 142 13.51 10.34 -8.28
N LYS A 143 13.73 9.03 -8.14
CA LYS A 143 12.96 7.98 -8.83
C LYS A 143 12.43 7.01 -7.80
N PHE A 144 11.15 6.68 -7.89
CA PHE A 144 10.48 5.72 -7.01
C PHE A 144 9.78 4.65 -7.84
N TYR A 145 10.22 3.41 -7.74
CA TYR A 145 9.73 2.34 -8.59
C TYR A 145 9.70 1.00 -7.88
N GLY A 146 9.04 0.03 -8.50
CA GLY A 146 8.95 -1.33 -8.00
C GLY A 146 7.88 -2.13 -8.74
N SER A 147 7.63 -3.33 -8.23
CA SER A 147 6.53 -4.17 -8.73
C SER A 147 5.90 -4.96 -7.59
N ILE A 148 4.58 -5.14 -7.65
CA ILE A 148 3.83 -5.88 -6.62
C ILE A 148 3.15 -7.10 -7.22
N ASN A 149 3.34 -8.22 -6.54
CA ASN A 149 2.66 -9.49 -6.72
C ASN A 149 1.84 -9.82 -5.45
N PRO A 150 0.59 -9.37 -5.35
CA PRO A 150 -0.20 -9.61 -4.15
C PRO A 150 -0.57 -11.09 -4.04
N ARG A 151 -0.24 -11.72 -2.90
CA ARG A 151 -0.73 -13.05 -2.54
C ARG A 151 -1.79 -12.94 -1.47
N ILE A 152 -2.87 -13.69 -1.63
CA ILE A 152 -4.01 -13.65 -0.72
C ILE A 152 -4.20 -15.03 -0.10
N LYS A 153 -4.34 -15.10 1.23
CA LYS A 153 -4.54 -16.34 2.00
C LYS A 153 -5.72 -16.16 2.95
N ILE A 154 -6.61 -17.15 3.04
CA ILE A 154 -7.63 -17.19 4.11
C ILE A 154 -7.01 -17.84 5.34
N ARG A 155 -7.17 -17.22 6.51
CA ARG A 155 -6.72 -17.74 7.81
C ARG A 155 -7.82 -17.58 8.86
N GLY A 156 -8.53 -18.66 9.15
CA GLY A 156 -9.63 -18.63 10.11
C GLY A 156 -10.71 -17.62 9.68
N GLN A 157 -10.88 -16.55 10.47
CA GLN A 157 -11.85 -15.48 10.20
C GLN A 157 -11.25 -14.24 9.52
N SER A 158 -10.04 -14.36 8.96
CA SER A 158 -9.32 -13.24 8.34
C SER A 158 -8.80 -13.59 6.95
N LEU A 159 -8.70 -12.57 6.11
CA LEU A 159 -7.98 -12.58 4.84
C LEU A 159 -6.61 -11.92 5.06
N GLU A 160 -5.52 -12.62 4.76
CA GLU A 160 -4.18 -12.08 4.76
C GLU A 160 -3.75 -11.74 3.32
N ILE A 161 -3.37 -10.49 3.09
CA ILE A 161 -2.87 -9.98 1.82
C ILE A 161 -1.38 -9.66 2.01
N GLU A 162 -0.54 -10.36 1.27
CA GLU A 162 0.91 -10.23 1.25
C GLU A 162 1.33 -9.50 -0.04
N PRO A 163 1.70 -8.20 0.02
CA PRO A 163 2.11 -7.44 -1.15
C PRO A 163 3.58 -7.73 -1.50
N ILE A 164 3.84 -8.86 -2.15
CA ILE A 164 5.22 -9.27 -2.48
C ILE A 164 5.82 -8.31 -3.51
N GLY A 165 6.85 -7.58 -3.11
CA GLY A 165 7.54 -6.63 -3.97
C GLY A 165 8.68 -5.96 -3.24
N LEU A 166 9.65 -5.45 -4.01
CA LEU A 166 10.69 -4.56 -3.52
C LEU A 166 10.38 -3.16 -4.04
N PHE A 167 10.29 -2.22 -3.12
CA PHE A 167 10.22 -0.79 -3.40
C PHE A 167 11.63 -0.23 -3.44
N THR A 168 11.88 0.64 -4.42
CA THR A 168 13.17 1.30 -4.59
C THR A 168 12.96 2.80 -4.73
N LEU A 169 13.67 3.57 -3.91
CA LEU A 169 13.77 5.02 -4.01
C LEU A 169 15.23 5.39 -4.29
N GLU A 170 15.51 5.92 -5.47
CA GLU A 170 16.81 6.47 -5.86
C GLU A 170 16.79 7.99 -5.68
N LEU A 171 17.84 8.54 -5.07
CA LEU A 171 18.03 9.97 -4.90
C LEU A 171 19.25 10.44 -5.68
N GLU A 172 19.04 11.31 -6.66
CA GLU A 172 20.06 11.68 -7.64
C GLU A 172 21.16 12.55 -7.03
N SER A 173 20.80 13.53 -6.20
CA SER A 173 21.72 14.51 -5.59
C SER A 173 22.73 13.86 -4.64
N VAL A 174 22.27 12.93 -3.81
CA VAL A 174 23.08 12.26 -2.78
C VAL A 174 23.63 10.91 -3.22
N GLY A 175 23.19 10.40 -4.38
CA GLY A 175 23.59 9.10 -4.93
C GLY A 175 23.25 7.92 -4.02
N ASP A 176 22.18 8.02 -3.24
CA ASP A 176 21.74 6.99 -2.29
C ASP A 176 20.51 6.26 -2.83
N VAL A 177 20.44 4.96 -2.55
CA VAL A 177 19.33 4.10 -2.94
C VAL A 177 18.74 3.49 -1.68
N TYR A 178 17.43 3.59 -1.54
CA TYR A 178 16.68 3.01 -0.44
C TYR A 178 15.80 1.89 -0.94
N THR A 179 15.80 0.76 -0.24
CA THR A 179 14.91 -0.36 -0.56
C THR A 179 14.16 -0.88 0.64
N TRP A 180 12.90 -1.27 0.45
CA TRP A 180 12.08 -1.93 1.45
C TRP A 180 10.99 -2.82 0.82
N SER A 181 10.40 -3.69 1.64
CA SER A 181 9.19 -4.44 1.30
C SER A 181 8.04 -3.98 2.18
N ASN A 182 6.80 -4.01 1.67
CA ASN A 182 5.63 -3.70 2.46
C ASN A 182 5.25 -4.83 3.43
N VAL A 183 4.40 -4.49 4.40
CA VAL A 183 3.85 -5.41 5.40
C VAL A 183 2.54 -6.03 4.92
N ASN A 184 2.09 -7.08 5.61
CA ASN A 184 0.85 -7.75 5.27
C ASN A 184 -0.36 -6.92 5.72
N THR A 185 -1.40 -6.91 4.91
CA THR A 185 -2.70 -6.35 5.28
C THR A 185 -3.64 -7.47 5.68
N LEU A 186 -4.23 -7.37 6.87
CA LEU A 186 -5.26 -8.30 7.36
C LEU A 186 -6.63 -7.66 7.21
N VAL A 187 -7.55 -8.36 6.56
CA VAL A 187 -8.99 -8.05 6.60
C VAL A 187 -9.64 -9.03 7.57
N ASN A 188 -10.01 -8.57 8.75
CA ASN A 188 -10.57 -9.41 9.80
C ASN A 188 -12.11 -9.47 9.71
N ASN A 189 -12.69 -10.42 10.44
CA ASN A 189 -14.14 -10.60 10.59
C ASN A 189 -14.84 -10.92 9.25
N ILE A 190 -14.18 -11.66 8.35
CA ILE A 190 -14.76 -11.98 7.03
C ILE A 190 -16.00 -12.87 7.11
N ILE A 191 -16.22 -13.55 8.25
CA ILE A 191 -17.34 -14.48 8.49
C ILE A 191 -18.47 -13.81 9.28
N VAL A 192 -18.15 -13.25 10.46
CA VAL A 192 -19.10 -12.62 11.39
C VAL A 192 -18.51 -11.32 11.95
N GLY A 193 -19.35 -10.29 12.05
CA GLY A 193 -18.98 -8.98 12.59
C GLY A 193 -18.68 -7.95 11.50
N ALA A 194 -18.32 -6.74 11.92
CA ALA A 194 -17.90 -5.68 10.99
C ALA A 194 -16.48 -5.96 10.49
N LEU A 195 -16.28 -5.89 9.17
CA LEU A 195 -14.96 -6.00 8.55
C LEU A 195 -14.03 -4.91 9.09
N THR A 196 -12.81 -5.28 9.42
CA THR A 196 -11.76 -4.33 9.83
C THR A 196 -10.48 -4.59 9.06
N ILE A 197 -9.65 -3.54 8.87
CA ILE A 197 -8.34 -3.63 8.24
C ILE A 197 -7.25 -3.34 9.26
N GLU A 198 -6.23 -4.19 9.27
CA GLU A 198 -5.01 -4.03 10.08
C GLU A 198 -3.77 -4.23 9.20
N GLN A 199 -2.68 -3.54 9.56
CA GLN A 199 -1.36 -3.86 9.03
C GLN A 199 -0.64 -4.77 10.04
N ALA A 200 -0.10 -5.88 9.55
CA ALA A 200 0.49 -6.91 10.38
C ALA A 200 1.79 -7.44 9.79
N ARG A 201 2.58 -8.07 10.66
CA ARG A 201 3.83 -8.74 10.28
C ARG A 201 3.54 -9.93 9.36
N PRO A 202 4.35 -10.17 8.32
CA PRO A 202 4.36 -11.43 7.59
C PRO A 202 4.38 -12.66 8.50
N LEU A 203 3.31 -13.47 8.48
CA LEU A 203 3.25 -14.73 9.21
C LEU A 203 3.83 -15.86 8.36
N SER A 204 5.13 -16.11 8.50
CA SER A 204 5.74 -17.35 8.00
C SER A 204 5.72 -18.41 9.10
N ILE A 205 4.68 -19.25 9.12
CA ILE A 205 4.76 -20.55 9.78
C ILE A 205 5.26 -21.52 8.71
N ILE A 206 6.56 -21.80 8.68
CA ILE A 206 7.10 -22.90 7.90
C ILE A 206 7.24 -24.08 8.86
N PHE A 207 6.45 -25.14 8.64
CA PHE A 207 6.70 -26.44 9.28
C PHE A 207 8.00 -27.01 8.69
N ALA A 208 8.87 -27.46 9.57
CA ALA A 208 10.21 -27.92 9.24
C ALA A 208 10.20 -29.14 8.31
N SER A 209 10.77 -28.99 7.11
CA SER A 209 11.71 -29.94 6.49
C SER A 209 12.14 -29.36 5.14
N TYR A 210 13.44 -29.50 4.85
CA TYR A 210 14.18 -28.91 3.73
C TYR A 210 14.57 -27.43 3.87
N GLN A 211 15.87 -27.19 3.69
CA GLN A 211 16.63 -25.98 3.97
C GLN A 211 15.90 -24.67 3.65
N ILE A 212 15.73 -23.86 4.69
CA ILE A 212 15.05 -22.57 4.69
C ILE A 212 16.12 -21.48 4.67
N VAL A 213 16.10 -20.63 3.64
CA VAL A 213 16.74 -19.31 3.71
C VAL A 213 15.93 -18.49 4.73
N PRO A 214 16.52 -18.00 5.84
CA PRO A 214 15.75 -17.33 6.88
C PRO A 214 15.32 -15.94 6.39
N TYR A 215 14.09 -15.82 5.90
CA TYR A 215 13.41 -14.52 5.91
C TYR A 215 13.06 -14.23 7.38
N LYS A 216 14.01 -13.59 8.09
CA LYS A 216 13.87 -13.20 9.49
C LYS A 216 12.68 -12.25 9.65
N GLU A 217 11.73 -12.65 10.50
CA GLU A 217 10.79 -11.82 11.28
C GLU A 217 10.16 -10.62 10.55
N GLY A 218 8.89 -10.75 10.15
CA GLY A 218 8.10 -9.83 9.33
C GLY A 218 8.00 -8.35 9.79
N ASN A 219 9.09 -7.62 9.69
CA ASN A 219 9.18 -6.18 9.88
C ASN A 219 9.25 -5.49 8.52
N MET A 220 8.85 -4.22 8.46
CA MET A 220 9.29 -3.36 7.37
C MET A 220 10.73 -2.95 7.66
N GLU A 221 11.68 -3.39 6.82
CA GLU A 221 13.09 -3.02 6.90
C GLU A 221 13.43 -2.12 5.70
N ILE A 222 13.77 -0.87 5.99
CA ILE A 222 14.24 0.11 5.01
C ILE A 222 15.76 0.16 5.12
N THR A 223 16.44 -0.10 4.02
CA THR A 223 17.91 -0.10 3.95
C THR A 223 18.38 1.01 3.03
N SER A 224 19.30 1.86 3.50
CA SER A 224 20.11 2.73 2.65
C SER A 224 21.34 1.94 2.19
N HIS A 225 21.54 1.88 0.88
CA HIS A 225 22.67 1.17 0.29
C HIS A 225 23.97 1.97 0.32
N ARG A 226 23.91 3.31 0.36
CA ARG A 226 25.10 4.16 0.47
C ARG A 226 25.62 4.31 1.89
N SER A 227 24.73 4.65 2.84
CA SER A 227 25.11 4.89 4.24
C SER A 227 25.19 3.60 5.08
N GLY A 228 24.53 2.53 4.63
CA GLY A 228 24.38 1.29 5.40
C GLY A 228 23.46 1.42 6.62
N LEU A 229 22.77 2.55 6.78
CA LEU A 229 21.74 2.72 7.80
C LEU A 229 20.53 1.82 7.50
N LYS A 230 19.90 1.33 8.56
CA LYS A 230 18.70 0.50 8.48
C LYS A 230 17.62 1.01 9.42
N CYS A 231 16.41 1.21 8.92
CA CYS A 231 15.23 1.47 9.75
C CYS A 231 14.37 0.21 9.80
N VAL A 232 14.09 -0.30 11.00
CA VAL A 232 13.26 -1.49 11.21
C VAL A 232 11.99 -1.07 11.94
N LEU A 233 10.83 -1.25 11.29
CA LEU A 233 9.53 -0.91 11.82
C LEU A 233 8.69 -2.17 12.09
N GLN A 234 8.13 -2.25 13.29
CA GLN A 234 7.27 -3.33 13.73
C GLN A 234 5.84 -2.83 13.89
N PHE A 235 4.92 -3.46 13.17
CA PHE A 235 3.49 -3.20 13.27
C PHE A 235 2.89 -4.12 14.34
N LYS A 236 2.34 -3.54 15.40
CA LYS A 236 1.77 -4.30 16.52
C LYS A 236 0.34 -4.70 16.16
N PRO A 237 -0.02 -6.00 16.25
CA PRO A 237 -1.39 -6.44 16.03
C PRO A 237 -2.28 -5.94 17.18
N THR A 238 -3.58 -5.80 16.92
CA THR A 238 -4.54 -5.46 17.97
C THR A 238 -4.75 -6.68 18.88
N THR A 239 -4.15 -6.70 20.08
CA THR A 239 -4.50 -7.68 21.12
C THR A 239 -5.73 -7.21 21.92
N THR A 240 -6.81 -7.99 21.91
CA THR A 240 -8.07 -7.68 22.61
C THR A 240 -8.30 -8.47 23.89
N LEU A 241 -7.45 -9.44 24.23
CA LEU A 241 -7.79 -10.41 25.29
C LEU A 241 -7.71 -9.87 26.74
N PHE A 242 -7.03 -8.76 27.03
CA PHE A 242 -6.86 -8.27 28.41
C PHE A 242 -6.73 -6.74 28.53
N GLY A 243 -7.66 -5.98 27.95
CA GLY A 243 -7.94 -4.62 28.43
C GLY A 243 -6.91 -3.51 28.12
N SER A 244 -6.04 -3.65 27.13
CA SER A 244 -5.44 -2.50 26.44
C SER A 244 -5.17 -2.84 24.99
N SER A 245 -5.75 -2.06 24.08
CA SER A 245 -5.58 -2.29 22.64
C SER A 245 -4.56 -1.30 22.09
N GLU A 246 -3.32 -1.76 21.85
CA GLU A 246 -2.32 -1.02 21.04
C GLU A 246 -2.73 -1.04 19.55
N ARG A 247 -3.93 -0.54 19.23
CA ARG A 247 -4.47 -0.55 17.87
C ARG A 247 -3.54 0.25 16.98
N ARG A 248 -3.10 -0.36 15.87
CA ARG A 248 -2.43 0.32 14.75
C ARG A 248 -1.05 0.90 15.10
N SER A 249 -0.46 0.49 16.23
CA SER A 249 0.82 0.99 16.72
C SER A 249 2.01 0.52 15.87
N ILE A 250 2.91 1.45 15.57
CA ILE A 250 4.24 1.21 15.00
C ILE A 250 5.28 1.45 16.08
N GLN A 251 6.22 0.53 16.23
CA GLN A 251 7.44 0.72 17.01
C GLN A 251 8.65 0.20 16.24
N GLY A 252 9.74 0.94 16.26
CA GLY A 252 10.91 0.65 15.45
C GLY A 252 12.14 1.43 15.86
N TYR A 253 13.22 1.22 15.14
CA TYR A 253 14.50 1.87 15.38
C TYR A 253 15.29 2.04 14.10
N ILE A 254 16.25 2.96 14.14
CA ILE A 254 17.30 3.08 13.12
C ILE A 254 18.59 2.55 13.71
N THR A 255 19.30 1.70 12.96
CA THR A 255 20.65 1.23 13.29
C THR A 255 21.70 1.75 12.33
N ASN A 256 22.91 1.95 12.86
CA ASN A 256 24.11 2.12 12.05
C ASN A 256 24.66 0.78 11.53
N GLN A 257 25.78 0.81 10.79
CA GLN A 257 26.44 -0.39 10.25
C GLN A 257 26.92 -1.36 11.35
N GLN A 258 27.24 -0.85 12.54
CA GLN A 258 27.60 -1.64 13.73
C GLN A 258 26.38 -2.24 14.45
N LYS A 259 25.17 -2.07 13.88
CA LYS A 259 23.88 -2.51 14.45
C LYS A 259 23.50 -1.82 15.77
N HIS A 260 24.16 -0.71 16.11
CA HIS A 260 23.76 0.09 17.26
C HIS A 260 22.51 0.90 16.93
N ARG A 261 21.49 0.84 17.81
CA ARG A 261 20.28 1.65 17.68
C ARG A 261 20.65 3.11 17.98
N ILE A 262 20.45 3.99 17.00
CA ILE A 262 20.79 5.42 17.10
C ILE A 262 19.55 6.30 17.24
N ARG A 263 18.39 5.82 16.79
CA ARG A 263 17.09 6.51 16.90
C ARG A 263 15.98 5.51 17.18
N ALA A 264 14.97 5.95 17.90
CA ALA A 264 13.69 5.25 17.99
C ALA A 264 12.71 5.87 17.01
N VAL A 265 11.84 5.04 16.43
CA VAL A 265 10.78 5.45 15.51
C VAL A 265 9.47 4.83 15.98
N TYR A 266 8.39 5.59 16.04
CA TYR A 266 7.12 5.12 16.58
C TYR A 266 5.93 5.93 16.05
N GLY A 267 4.72 5.40 16.18
CA GLY A 267 3.51 6.11 15.78
C GLY A 267 2.29 5.21 15.65
N ASP A 268 1.31 5.69 14.87
CA ASP A 268 0.11 4.94 14.45
C ASP A 268 0.03 5.07 12.92
N TRP A 269 0.03 3.95 12.19
CA TRP A 269 0.07 3.96 10.72
C TRP A 269 -1.16 4.61 10.07
N THR A 270 -2.20 4.91 10.86
CA THR A 270 -3.40 5.62 10.43
C THR A 270 -3.42 7.10 10.82
N GLN A 271 -2.41 7.58 11.56
CA GLN A 271 -2.39 8.93 12.10
C GLN A 271 -1.07 9.66 11.93
N PHE A 272 0.05 9.10 12.38
CA PHE A 272 1.34 9.79 12.37
C PHE A 272 2.53 8.84 12.52
N LEU A 273 3.73 9.36 12.19
CA LEU A 273 5.01 8.75 12.51
C LEU A 273 5.94 9.80 13.11
N ALA A 274 6.65 9.44 14.17
CA ALA A 274 7.61 10.30 14.87
C ALA A 274 8.91 9.55 15.17
N SER A 275 9.97 10.31 15.45
CA SER A 275 11.24 9.77 15.91
C SER A 275 11.80 10.57 17.09
N CYS A 276 12.48 9.88 18.00
CA CYS A 276 13.21 10.51 19.09
C CYS A 276 14.54 9.77 19.38
N ASN A 277 15.33 10.34 20.29
CA ASN A 277 16.52 9.65 20.76
C ASN A 277 16.13 8.37 21.54
N VAL A 278 17.06 7.43 21.61
CA VAL A 278 16.82 6.10 22.18
C VAL A 278 16.52 6.17 23.68
N GLU A 279 17.14 7.09 24.42
CA GLU A 279 16.99 7.25 25.86
C GLU A 279 15.60 7.78 26.24
N SER A 280 15.11 8.78 25.52
CA SER A 280 13.75 9.32 25.61
C SER A 280 12.73 8.22 25.38
N PHE A 281 12.92 7.40 24.35
CA PHE A 281 12.02 6.30 24.05
C PHE A 281 12.04 5.21 25.14
N LYS A 282 13.23 4.83 25.63
CA LYS A 282 13.40 3.84 26.71
C LYS A 282 12.72 4.28 28.01
N ARG A 283 12.73 5.59 28.32
CA ARG A 283 12.04 6.12 29.51
C ARG A 283 10.53 5.86 29.44
N SER A 284 9.94 6.01 28.26
CA SER A 284 8.52 5.71 28.02
C SER A 284 8.24 4.21 27.83
N PHE A 285 9.21 3.45 27.32
CA PHE A 285 9.08 2.01 27.02
C PHE A 285 10.27 1.18 27.55
N PRO A 286 10.36 0.91 28.87
CA PRO A 286 11.51 0.23 29.47
C PRO A 286 11.77 -1.18 28.95
N ARG A 287 10.74 -1.87 28.41
CA ARG A 287 10.82 -3.24 27.90
C ARG A 287 11.31 -3.35 26.44
N TRP A 288 11.56 -2.23 25.76
CA TRP A 288 11.95 -2.20 24.35
C TRP A 288 13.33 -2.80 24.03
N THR A 289 14.16 -3.04 25.04
CA THR A 289 15.53 -3.54 24.94
C THR A 289 15.72 -5.02 25.25
N LYS A 290 14.69 -5.74 25.72
CA LYS A 290 14.84 -7.19 25.93
C LYS A 290 14.91 -7.88 24.57
N GLU A 291 16.13 -8.01 24.04
CA GLU A 291 16.45 -9.08 23.11
C GLU A 291 15.96 -10.39 23.73
N ARG A 292 15.26 -11.21 22.95
CA ARG A 292 14.88 -12.55 23.40
C ARG A 292 16.18 -13.37 23.55
N SER A 293 16.87 -13.23 24.67
CA SER A 293 17.89 -14.18 25.09
C SER A 293 17.20 -15.54 25.23
N GLY A 294 17.65 -16.53 24.45
CA GLY A 294 17.07 -17.87 24.36
C GLY A 294 17.27 -18.73 25.61
N THR A 295 16.79 -18.28 26.76
CA THR A 295 16.74 -19.07 27.99
C THR A 295 15.29 -19.22 28.45
N PRO A 296 14.79 -20.45 28.68
CA PRO A 296 13.46 -20.65 29.23
C PRO A 296 13.43 -20.12 30.67
N LEU A 297 12.70 -19.04 30.90
CA LEU A 297 12.49 -18.51 32.23
C LEU A 297 11.43 -19.36 32.96
N SER A 298 11.89 -20.01 34.03
CA SER A 298 11.05 -20.61 35.07
C SER A 298 10.05 -19.57 35.58
N ARG A 299 8.76 -19.94 35.62
CA ARG A 299 7.67 -19.12 36.17
C ARG A 299 7.75 -19.14 37.69
N THR A 300 8.24 -18.07 38.30
CA THR A 300 7.81 -17.67 39.65
C THR A 300 6.88 -16.46 39.52
N ALA A 301 5.68 -16.61 40.06
CA ALA A 301 4.65 -15.59 40.04
C ALA A 301 5.02 -14.47 41.02
N SER A 302 5.12 -13.24 40.51
CA SER A 302 5.06 -12.03 41.32
C SER A 302 4.01 -11.08 40.75
N SER A 303 3.38 -10.36 41.68
CA SER A 303 2.12 -9.62 41.65
C SER A 303 1.90 -8.63 40.49
N PRO A 304 0.63 -8.28 40.19
CA PRO A 304 0.30 -7.37 39.09
C PRO A 304 0.70 -5.93 39.44
N ASP A 305 1.74 -5.43 38.78
CA ASP A 305 2.17 -4.04 38.89
C ASP A 305 1.32 -3.15 37.96
N GLN A 306 0.60 -2.20 38.54
CA GLN A 306 -0.38 -1.31 37.89
C GLN A 306 0.28 -0.10 37.19
N SER A 307 1.31 -0.31 36.37
CA SER A 307 1.84 0.75 35.50
C SER A 307 1.35 0.55 34.05
N SER A 308 0.11 0.97 33.81
CA SER A 308 -0.44 1.07 32.47
C SER A 308 0.25 2.25 31.74
N SER A 309 1.34 1.96 31.03
CA SER A 309 1.99 2.90 30.11
C SER A 309 1.16 3.01 28.82
N VAL A 310 -0.08 3.48 28.98
CA VAL A 310 -0.99 3.78 27.88
C VAL A 310 -0.59 5.16 27.38
N ILE A 311 -0.07 5.26 26.16
CA ILE A 311 -0.20 6.51 25.41
C ILE A 311 -1.71 6.75 25.33
N ARG A 312 -2.24 7.70 26.11
CA ARG A 312 -3.57 8.23 25.87
C ARG A 312 -3.49 8.93 24.53
N LEU A 313 -3.74 8.18 23.45
CA LEU A 313 -3.99 8.73 22.13
C LEU A 313 -5.19 9.64 22.32
N VAL A 314 -4.93 10.95 22.33
CA VAL A 314 -5.94 11.95 22.60
C VAL A 314 -6.96 11.86 21.47
N SER A 315 -8.20 11.54 21.84
CA SER A 315 -9.35 11.64 20.95
C SER A 315 -9.47 13.10 20.54
N ASP A 316 -9.42 13.35 19.24
CA ASP A 316 -9.89 14.56 18.58
C ASP A 316 -9.32 15.88 19.13
N CYS A 317 -8.05 16.18 18.86
CA CYS A 317 -7.51 17.53 19.07
C CYS A 317 -6.42 17.90 18.06
N ASP A 318 -6.34 19.21 17.78
CA ASP A 318 -5.52 19.84 16.74
C ASP A 318 -4.09 19.30 16.62
N PHE A 319 -3.79 18.91 15.39
CA PHE A 319 -2.79 17.93 15.03
C PHE A 319 -1.34 18.43 14.99
N ALA A 320 -1.09 19.71 15.33
CA ALA A 320 0.25 20.32 15.34
C ALA A 320 0.93 20.38 16.72
N HIS A 321 0.32 19.84 17.79
CA HIS A 321 0.82 19.99 19.16
C HIS A 321 1.91 18.93 19.51
N PRO A 322 2.96 19.28 20.28
CA PRO A 322 3.90 18.31 20.92
C PRO A 322 3.21 17.20 21.74
N ALA A 323 1.92 17.35 22.03
CA ALA A 323 1.10 16.35 22.71
C ALA A 323 0.80 15.14 21.81
N VAL A 324 0.79 15.31 20.48
CA VAL A 324 0.51 14.22 19.52
C VAL A 324 1.56 13.11 19.62
N THR A 325 2.82 13.47 19.84
CA THR A 325 3.92 12.50 19.89
C THR A 325 4.08 11.85 21.26
N GLY A 326 3.62 12.50 22.35
CA GLY A 326 3.59 11.92 23.70
C GLY A 326 4.96 11.59 24.34
N ILE A 327 6.09 11.85 23.66
CA ILE A 327 7.44 11.61 24.15
C ILE A 327 8.27 12.89 23.96
N ALA A 328 8.97 13.33 25.01
CA ALA A 328 9.78 14.54 24.97
C ALA A 328 10.93 14.43 23.93
N ASN A 329 11.21 15.54 23.26
CA ASN A 329 12.24 15.67 22.21
C ASN A 329 12.00 14.76 21.00
N SER A 330 10.73 14.58 20.64
CA SER A 330 10.35 13.86 19.43
C SER A 330 10.17 14.80 18.25
N THR A 331 10.62 14.35 17.09
CA THR A 331 10.41 14.98 15.79
C THR A 331 9.23 14.28 15.11
N LEU A 332 8.19 15.04 14.77
CA LEU A 332 7.11 14.55 13.92
C LEU A 332 7.63 14.40 12.48
N LEU A 333 7.49 13.22 11.89
CA LEU A 333 8.03 12.91 10.56
C LEU A 333 6.94 12.90 9.48
N TRP A 334 5.75 12.42 9.83
CA TRP A 334 4.57 12.41 8.97
C TRP A 334 3.30 12.43 9.81
N GLN A 335 2.24 12.99 9.23
CA GLN A 335 0.90 12.98 9.78
C GLN A 335 -0.11 12.84 8.64
N VAL A 336 -1.17 12.07 8.90
CA VAL A 336 -2.24 11.82 7.95
C VAL A 336 -3.01 13.10 7.67
N GLU A 337 -3.37 13.33 6.42
CA GLU A 337 -4.34 14.35 6.05
C GLU A 337 -5.75 13.91 6.43
N ALA A 338 -6.57 14.85 6.91
CA ALA A 338 -7.96 14.57 7.22
C ALA A 338 -8.71 14.13 5.95
N LYS A 339 -9.41 13.00 6.04
CA LYS A 339 -10.29 12.55 4.96
C LYS A 339 -11.46 13.53 4.79
N PRO A 340 -12.01 13.66 3.58
CA PRO A 340 -13.23 14.43 3.39
C PRO A 340 -14.35 13.87 4.28
N PRO A 341 -15.23 14.70 4.85
CA PRO A 341 -16.32 14.24 5.72
C PRO A 341 -17.25 13.20 5.06
N PHE A 342 -17.35 13.25 3.74
CA PHE A 342 -18.15 12.33 2.94
C PHE A 342 -17.45 10.99 2.62
N ALA A 343 -16.18 10.78 3.00
CA ALA A 343 -15.41 9.59 2.66
C ALA A 343 -16.15 8.25 2.90
N PRO A 344 -16.87 8.04 4.02
CA PRO A 344 -17.62 6.79 4.25
C PRO A 344 -18.67 6.48 3.16
N GLU A 345 -19.26 7.52 2.57
CA GLU A 345 -20.25 7.38 1.50
C GLU A 345 -19.62 7.13 0.12
N PHE A 346 -18.32 7.39 -0.02
CA PHE A 346 -17.57 7.28 -1.28
C PHE A 346 -16.38 6.33 -1.10
N PHE A 347 -16.69 5.08 -0.74
CA PHE A 347 -15.75 3.97 -0.69
C PHE A 347 -14.61 4.13 0.34
N GLY A 348 -14.65 5.14 1.21
CA GLY A 348 -13.56 5.45 2.15
C GLY A 348 -12.40 6.24 1.53
N PHE A 349 -12.60 6.83 0.35
CA PHE A 349 -11.57 7.55 -0.40
C PHE A 349 -11.10 8.83 0.32
N ASN A 350 -9.79 9.06 0.32
CA ASN A 350 -9.19 10.36 0.64
C ASN A 350 -9.26 11.30 -0.58
N HIS A 351 -8.84 12.55 -0.41
CA HIS A 351 -8.84 13.53 -1.50
C HIS A 351 -8.03 13.05 -2.71
N PHE A 352 -6.87 12.42 -2.49
CA PHE A 352 -6.03 11.90 -3.57
C PHE A 352 -6.74 10.80 -4.39
N ALA A 353 -7.31 9.79 -3.73
CA ALA A 353 -8.04 8.69 -4.39
C ALA A 353 -9.30 9.17 -5.13
N MET A 354 -9.93 10.26 -4.65
CA MET A 354 -11.04 10.90 -5.35
C MET A 354 -10.61 11.45 -6.71
N GLU A 355 -9.34 11.82 -6.93
CA GLU A 355 -8.86 12.39 -8.20
C GLU A 355 -8.45 11.33 -9.24
N LEU A 356 -8.06 10.14 -8.81
CA LEU A 356 -7.31 9.18 -9.65
C LEU A 356 -8.02 8.72 -10.93
N ASN A 357 -9.34 8.61 -10.90
CA ASN A 357 -10.12 8.17 -12.06
C ASN A 357 -10.79 9.33 -12.82
N CYS A 358 -10.44 10.58 -12.53
CA CYS A 358 -11.00 11.73 -13.22
C CYS A 358 -10.49 11.80 -14.67
N LEU A 359 -11.38 11.76 -15.65
CA LEU A 359 -11.05 11.87 -17.07
C LEU A 359 -11.40 13.27 -17.58
N LYS A 360 -10.43 14.20 -17.51
CA LYS A 360 -10.63 15.56 -18.07
C LYS A 360 -10.69 15.49 -19.60
N PRO A 361 -11.53 16.30 -20.27
CA PRO A 361 -11.64 16.30 -21.74
C PRO A 361 -10.31 16.51 -22.48
N ALA A 362 -9.44 17.38 -21.96
CA ALA A 362 -8.11 17.61 -22.54
C ALA A 362 -7.13 16.45 -22.30
N ALA A 363 -7.36 15.63 -21.27
CA ALA A 363 -6.53 14.47 -20.97
C ALA A 363 -6.87 13.29 -21.89
N SER A 364 -8.14 13.11 -22.30
CA SER A 364 -8.58 11.91 -23.03
C SER A 364 -7.83 11.65 -24.33
N THR A 365 -7.39 12.71 -25.03
CA THR A 365 -6.62 12.60 -26.29
C THR A 365 -5.15 12.24 -26.09
N SER A 366 -4.62 12.37 -24.86
CA SER A 366 -3.20 12.16 -24.54
C SER A 366 -2.89 10.78 -23.94
N LEU A 367 -3.92 10.01 -23.62
CA LEU A 367 -3.82 8.73 -22.93
C LEU A 367 -3.65 7.58 -23.91
N PRO A 368 -2.91 6.52 -23.51
CA PRO A 368 -2.97 5.28 -24.26
C PRO A 368 -4.38 4.67 -24.17
N PRO A 369 -4.83 3.90 -25.17
CA PRO A 369 -6.12 3.21 -25.14
C PRO A 369 -6.21 2.17 -24.01
N THR A 370 -5.09 1.81 -23.40
CA THR A 370 -5.00 0.86 -22.27
C THR A 370 -5.11 1.51 -20.90
N ASP A 371 -5.29 2.83 -20.80
CA ASP A 371 -5.34 3.53 -19.51
C ASP A 371 -6.59 3.14 -18.71
N SER A 372 -6.44 2.83 -17.41
CA SER A 372 -7.54 2.45 -16.50
C SER A 372 -8.72 3.42 -16.49
N ARG A 373 -8.53 4.71 -16.79
CA ARG A 373 -9.63 5.70 -16.88
C ARG A 373 -10.58 5.45 -18.06
N LEU A 374 -10.14 4.69 -19.07
CA LEU A 374 -10.95 4.29 -20.21
C LEU A 374 -11.68 2.96 -19.97
N ARG A 375 -11.40 2.27 -18.86
CA ARG A 375 -11.91 0.93 -18.58
C ARG A 375 -13.42 0.96 -18.23
N PRO A 376 -14.30 0.38 -19.06
CA PRO A 376 -15.73 0.67 -19.01
C PRO A 376 -16.48 0.09 -17.79
N ASP A 377 -16.09 -1.08 -17.27
CA ASP A 377 -16.68 -1.67 -16.05
C ASP A 377 -16.45 -0.77 -14.81
N ILE A 378 -15.25 -0.20 -14.66
CA ILE A 378 -14.90 0.77 -13.61
C ILE A 378 -15.75 2.03 -13.75
N ARG A 379 -15.88 2.58 -14.96
CA ARG A 379 -16.67 3.80 -15.23
C ARG A 379 -18.17 3.60 -14.96
N LEU A 380 -18.70 2.42 -15.27
CA LEU A 380 -20.09 2.08 -14.99
C LEU A 380 -20.35 1.92 -13.48
N LEU A 381 -19.43 1.28 -12.75
CA LEU A 381 -19.51 1.19 -11.29
C LEU A 381 -19.45 2.57 -10.65
N GLU A 382 -18.53 3.43 -11.12
CA GLU A 382 -18.39 4.80 -10.65
C GLU A 382 -19.68 5.61 -10.85
N LYS A 383 -20.43 5.37 -11.92
CA LYS A 383 -21.75 5.98 -12.17
C LYS A 383 -22.89 5.33 -11.38
N GLY A 384 -22.63 4.28 -10.62
CA GLY A 384 -23.62 3.53 -9.84
C GLY A 384 -24.44 2.52 -10.64
N ASN A 385 -24.08 2.26 -11.91
CA ASN A 385 -24.75 1.29 -12.75
C ASN A 385 -24.14 -0.11 -12.54
N LEU A 386 -24.53 -0.76 -11.45
CA LEU A 386 -23.99 -2.06 -11.04
C LEU A 386 -24.23 -3.17 -12.09
N GLU A 387 -25.41 -3.21 -12.69
CA GLU A 387 -25.78 -4.26 -13.65
C GLU A 387 -24.93 -4.16 -14.93
N ALA A 388 -24.83 -2.96 -15.51
CA ALA A 388 -23.99 -2.76 -16.68
C ALA A 388 -22.50 -2.96 -16.36
N ALA A 389 -22.04 -2.54 -15.16
CA ALA A 389 -20.68 -2.75 -14.72
C ALA A 389 -20.33 -4.24 -14.60
N GLU A 390 -21.21 -5.06 -14.03
CA GLU A 390 -21.03 -6.52 -13.95
C GLU A 390 -20.98 -7.15 -15.35
N LYS A 391 -21.93 -6.80 -16.23
CA LYS A 391 -21.95 -7.30 -17.61
C LYS A 391 -20.64 -7.00 -18.34
N GLU A 392 -20.16 -5.76 -18.20
CA GLU A 392 -18.96 -5.31 -18.88
C GLU A 392 -17.70 -5.95 -18.29
N LYS A 393 -17.65 -6.12 -16.98
CA LYS A 393 -16.57 -6.84 -16.30
C LYS A 393 -16.45 -8.27 -16.83
N LEU A 394 -17.56 -8.99 -16.93
CA LEU A 394 -17.59 -10.36 -17.46
C LEU A 394 -17.14 -10.39 -18.93
N ARG A 395 -17.55 -9.42 -19.75
CA ARG A 395 -17.12 -9.31 -21.16
C ARG A 395 -15.60 -9.10 -21.26
N LEU A 396 -15.02 -8.23 -20.44
CA LEU A 396 -13.59 -7.95 -20.42
C LEU A 396 -12.76 -9.14 -19.93
N GLU A 397 -13.22 -9.82 -18.86
CA GLU A 397 -12.59 -11.04 -18.35
C GLU A 397 -12.60 -12.17 -19.41
N GLU A 398 -13.71 -12.31 -20.15
CA GLU A 398 -13.83 -13.25 -21.26
C GLU A 398 -12.87 -12.91 -22.41
N LYS A 399 -12.85 -11.65 -22.85
CA LYS A 399 -11.93 -11.17 -23.90
C LYS A 399 -10.48 -11.47 -23.53
N GLN A 400 -10.10 -11.22 -22.28
CA GLN A 400 -8.76 -11.52 -21.76
C GLN A 400 -8.47 -13.03 -21.78
N ARG A 401 -9.43 -13.88 -21.40
CA ARG A 401 -9.29 -15.35 -21.41
C ARG A 401 -9.06 -15.86 -22.83
N LEU A 402 -9.87 -15.43 -23.79
CA LEU A 402 -9.72 -15.79 -25.20
C LEU A 402 -8.37 -15.33 -25.77
N ALA A 403 -7.93 -14.11 -25.45
CA ALA A 403 -6.63 -13.59 -25.86
C ALA A 403 -5.47 -14.41 -25.26
N PHE A 404 -5.59 -14.86 -24.01
CA PHE A 404 -4.62 -15.75 -23.38
C PHE A 404 -4.55 -17.11 -24.09
N GLU A 405 -5.68 -17.72 -24.40
CA GLU A 405 -5.73 -18.99 -25.14
C GLU A 405 -5.13 -18.87 -26.55
N ALA A 406 -5.42 -17.78 -27.26
CA ALA A 406 -4.85 -17.50 -28.57
C ALA A 406 -3.31 -17.38 -28.51
N ARG A 407 -2.77 -16.62 -27.54
CA ARG A 407 -1.32 -16.51 -27.32
C ARG A 407 -0.67 -17.84 -26.96
N LYS A 408 -1.33 -18.66 -26.13
CA LYS A 408 -0.85 -20.00 -25.77
C LYS A 408 -0.76 -20.90 -27.01
N LYS A 409 -1.75 -20.86 -27.90
CA LYS A 409 -1.76 -21.63 -29.17
C LYS A 409 -0.66 -21.16 -30.12
N SER A 410 -0.42 -19.86 -30.24
CA SER A 410 0.62 -19.29 -31.12
C SER A 410 2.04 -19.36 -30.54
N LYS A 411 2.21 -19.83 -29.29
CA LYS A 411 3.50 -19.86 -28.55
C LYS A 411 4.20 -18.49 -28.48
N GLN A 412 3.43 -17.41 -28.56
CA GLN A 412 3.91 -16.03 -28.45
C GLN A 412 3.88 -15.60 -26.97
N PRO A 413 5.03 -15.31 -26.34
CA PRO A 413 5.04 -14.80 -24.98
C PRO A 413 4.44 -13.39 -24.92
N TRP A 414 3.82 -13.04 -23.80
CA TRP A 414 3.46 -11.65 -23.54
C TRP A 414 4.72 -10.84 -23.21
N MET A 415 4.92 -9.74 -23.91
CA MET A 415 5.95 -8.75 -23.59
C MET A 415 5.27 -7.46 -23.15
N PRO A 416 5.44 -7.03 -21.89
CA PRO A 416 4.98 -5.72 -21.46
C PRO A 416 5.64 -4.63 -22.30
N ARG A 417 4.93 -3.53 -22.52
CA ARG A 417 5.40 -2.47 -23.43
C ARG A 417 6.33 -1.49 -22.76
N TRP A 418 6.06 -1.16 -21.50
CA TRP A 418 6.67 -0.03 -20.84
C TRP A 418 7.68 -0.44 -19.77
N PHE A 419 7.68 -1.72 -19.42
CA PHE A 419 8.60 -2.32 -18.47
C PHE A 419 9.25 -3.57 -19.05
N PHE A 420 10.48 -3.85 -18.63
CA PHE A 420 11.20 -5.07 -18.98
C PHE A 420 11.82 -5.70 -17.74
N LEU A 421 12.05 -7.01 -17.79
CA LEU A 421 12.72 -7.71 -16.70
C LEU A 421 14.22 -7.45 -16.78
N GLY A 422 14.78 -6.88 -15.73
CA GLY A 422 16.22 -6.61 -15.59
C GLY A 422 16.73 -6.97 -14.21
N THR A 423 17.96 -6.53 -13.90
CA THR A 423 18.61 -6.78 -12.61
C THR A 423 18.67 -5.49 -11.80
N HIS A 424 18.22 -5.54 -10.56
CA HIS A 424 18.29 -4.39 -9.65
C HIS A 424 19.75 -4.08 -9.29
N SER A 425 20.17 -2.82 -9.43
CA SER A 425 21.54 -2.32 -9.19
C SER A 425 22.11 -2.73 -7.83
N GLU A 426 21.38 -2.45 -6.75
CA GLU A 426 21.87 -2.73 -5.39
C GLU A 426 21.70 -4.18 -4.91
N THR A 427 20.58 -4.82 -5.26
CA THR A 427 20.24 -6.14 -4.69
C THR A 427 20.61 -7.31 -5.58
N ASN A 428 21.00 -7.08 -6.83
CA ASN A 428 21.26 -8.10 -7.86
C ASN A 428 20.09 -9.08 -8.10
N LYS A 429 18.87 -8.71 -7.67
CA LYS A 429 17.66 -9.51 -7.86
C LYS A 429 16.94 -9.11 -9.16
N PRO A 430 16.22 -10.03 -9.80
CA PRO A 430 15.34 -9.68 -10.91
C PRO A 430 14.29 -8.63 -10.49
N CYS A 431 14.09 -7.61 -11.31
CA CYS A 431 13.08 -6.57 -11.10
C CYS A 431 12.53 -6.04 -12.43
N TRP A 432 11.32 -5.48 -12.39
CA TRP A 432 10.73 -4.81 -13.54
C TRP A 432 11.25 -3.37 -13.62
N LEU A 433 11.96 -3.05 -14.69
CA LEU A 433 12.57 -1.75 -14.94
C LEU A 433 11.78 -0.98 -16.00
N PHE A 434 11.68 0.32 -15.82
CA PHE A 434 11.01 1.20 -16.77
C PHE A 434 11.85 1.38 -18.03
N SER A 435 11.21 1.27 -19.20
CA SER A 435 11.84 1.41 -20.52
C SER A 435 12.21 2.86 -20.89
N GLY A 436 11.59 3.85 -20.26
CA GLY A 436 11.77 5.27 -20.62
C GLY A 436 10.89 5.77 -21.77
N THR A 437 10.18 4.88 -22.48
CA THR A 437 9.50 5.24 -23.74
C THR A 437 8.03 5.66 -23.57
N TYR A 438 7.39 5.33 -22.44
CA TYR A 438 5.95 5.65 -22.21
C TYR A 438 5.63 7.15 -22.44
N TRP A 439 6.51 8.03 -21.98
CA TRP A 439 6.30 9.48 -22.06
C TRP A 439 6.56 10.07 -23.45
N GLN A 440 7.01 9.26 -24.43
CA GLN A 440 7.11 9.64 -25.84
C GLN A 440 5.73 9.66 -26.53
N ARG A 441 4.68 9.14 -25.86
CA ARG A 441 3.27 9.20 -26.30
C ARG A 441 2.97 8.47 -27.61
N ASP A 442 3.77 7.48 -28.00
CA ASP A 442 3.47 6.62 -29.13
C ASP A 442 2.55 5.46 -28.71
N TRP A 443 1.27 5.56 -29.08
CA TRP A 443 0.24 4.57 -28.76
C TRP A 443 -0.10 3.63 -29.93
N SER A 444 0.59 3.77 -31.06
CA SER A 444 0.26 3.05 -32.32
C SER A 444 0.22 1.53 -32.16
N ASN A 445 1.05 1.01 -31.25
CA ASN A 445 1.21 -0.41 -31.01
C ASN A 445 0.48 -0.90 -29.74
N CYS A 446 -0.29 -0.06 -29.05
CA CYS A 446 -1.01 -0.47 -27.84
C CYS A 446 -2.02 -1.60 -28.12
N PRO A 447 -2.14 -2.59 -27.22
CA PRO A 447 -3.12 -3.66 -27.37
C PRO A 447 -4.55 -3.14 -27.21
N ASP A 448 -5.49 -3.77 -27.91
CA ASP A 448 -6.92 -3.53 -27.71
C ASP A 448 -7.44 -4.37 -26.53
N LEU A 449 -7.59 -3.73 -25.37
CA LEU A 449 -7.97 -4.40 -24.12
C LEU A 449 -9.45 -4.30 -23.80
N PHE A 450 -10.10 -3.17 -24.11
CA PHE A 450 -11.43 -2.84 -23.60
C PHE A 450 -12.58 -3.13 -24.54
#